data_AF-A0A1I0NQX6-F1
#
_entry.id   AF-A0A1I0NQX6-F1
#
_cell.length_a   1.000
_cell.length_b   1.000
_cell.length_c   1.000
_cell.angle_alpha   90.00
_cell.angle_beta   90.00
_cell.angle_gamma   90.00
#
_symmetry.space_group_name_H-M   'P 1'
#
loop_
_entity.id
_entity.type
_entity.pdbx_description
1 polymer ?
#
loop_
_entity_poly.entity_id
_entity_poly.type
_entity_poly.pdbx_seq_one_letter_code
_entity_poly.pdbx_strand_id
1 'polypeptide(L)'
;MKILLCCLLPLIVSAHFGAVNWQTTVVADTANPDNQYAALLAQYKQGKKDPAFIRSLAQMAVRVNDKENASRLSGEFIKTVPDLYTPANLQFISQFTNSVIDPGFQFFLKNRTRIDAVLGQNQAELKVMSIIFQDEIMPFIASQDNTPNWTMFEKHIITLYGDPGEEIYLKARALYSLNNNDWNNFSAAIDPYIMKYGEKVSPNVLNLFGVFMSANAERLYKLGKTKEAIEWEEKALVLVVEKNKPAIKVALEEMKTEK
;
A
#
# COMPACT_ATOMS: atom_id res chain seq x y z
N MET A 1 -22.19 7.54 -6.88
CA MET A 1 -22.20 6.61 -5.73
C MET A 1 -20.81 6.60 -5.12
N LYS A 2 -20.53 7.48 -4.15
CA LYS A 2 -19.23 7.58 -3.45
C LYS A 2 -19.14 6.42 -2.46
N ILE A 3 -18.52 5.32 -2.86
CA ILE A 3 -18.29 4.16 -1.98
C ILE A 3 -16.90 4.28 -1.39
N LEU A 4 -16.88 4.47 -0.06
CA LEU A 4 -15.80 4.23 0.89
C LEU A 4 -14.42 4.84 0.60
N LEU A 5 -14.23 6.07 1.08
CA LEU A 5 -12.92 6.56 1.52
C LEU A 5 -12.97 7.07 2.98
N CYS A 6 -13.83 6.49 3.82
CA CYS A 6 -14.15 7.04 5.15
C CYS A 6 -13.83 6.14 6.34
N CYS A 7 -13.10 5.05 6.16
CA CYS A 7 -12.61 4.25 7.29
C CYS A 7 -11.10 4.45 7.40
N LEU A 8 -10.69 5.48 8.17
CA LEU A 8 -9.41 5.62 8.88
C LEU A 8 -9.18 7.11 9.19
N LEU A 9 -9.71 7.61 10.31
CA LEU A 9 -9.22 8.80 11.02
C LEU A 9 -9.97 8.93 12.36
N PRO A 10 -9.31 8.84 13.52
CA PRO A 10 -9.91 9.25 14.78
C PRO A 10 -9.95 10.79 14.85
N LEU A 11 -11.13 11.32 15.19
CA LEU A 11 -11.35 12.70 15.62
C LEU A 11 -10.50 13.01 16.87
N ILE A 12 -9.63 14.02 16.79
CA ILE A 12 -9.00 14.61 17.98
C ILE A 12 -9.80 15.86 18.35
N VAL A 13 -10.50 15.81 19.48
CA VAL A 13 -11.12 16.95 20.14
C VAL A 13 -10.04 17.69 20.94
N SER A 14 -9.78 18.95 20.61
CA SER A 14 -8.88 19.82 21.38
C SER A 14 -9.64 20.47 22.53
N ALA A 15 -9.40 20.05 23.77
CA ALA A 15 -9.83 20.76 24.97
C ALA A 15 -8.73 21.74 25.43
N HIS A 16 -9.08 23.02 25.55
CA HIS A 16 -8.23 24.03 26.19
C HIS A 16 -8.30 23.87 27.71
N PHE A 17 -7.14 23.63 28.35
CA PHE A 17 -6.99 23.75 29.80
C PHE A 17 -5.95 24.81 30.14
N GLY A 18 -6.31 25.68 31.09
CA GLY A 18 -5.51 26.83 31.53
C GLY A 18 -4.23 26.43 32.25
N ALA A 19 -3.26 27.34 32.20
CA ALA A 19 -1.93 27.17 32.77
C ALA A 19 -1.98 27.11 34.31
N VAL A 20 -1.50 26.00 34.88
CA VAL A 20 -1.11 25.90 36.29
C VAL A 20 0.40 25.71 36.31
N ASN A 21 1.11 26.65 36.93
CA ASN A 21 2.55 26.61 37.11
C ASN A 21 2.88 25.72 38.32
N TRP A 22 3.56 24.60 38.09
CA TRP A 22 4.13 23.77 39.14
C TRP A 22 5.62 23.60 38.86
N GLN A 23 6.46 24.21 39.70
CA GLN A 23 7.83 23.73 39.86
C GLN A 23 7.76 22.51 40.79
N THR A 24 7.73 21.31 40.21
CA THR A 24 8.07 20.10 40.95
C THR A 24 9.28 19.47 40.28
N THR A 25 10.33 19.25 41.06
CA THR A 25 11.37 18.29 40.75
C THR A 25 10.71 16.94 40.60
N VAL A 26 10.51 16.49 39.36
CA VAL A 26 10.02 15.15 39.05
C VAL A 26 11.10 14.17 39.48
N VAL A 27 10.91 13.51 40.62
CA VAL A 27 11.66 12.30 40.92
C VAL A 27 11.19 11.28 39.89
N ALA A 28 12.06 10.95 38.92
CA ALA A 28 11.71 10.02 37.85
C ALA A 28 11.23 8.72 38.48
N ASP A 29 9.98 8.33 38.21
CA ASP A 29 9.44 7.05 38.60
C ASP A 29 10.17 5.95 37.80
N THR A 30 11.25 5.42 38.38
CA THR A 30 12.12 4.43 37.74
C THR A 30 11.44 3.08 37.51
N ALA A 31 10.22 2.89 38.06
CA ALA A 31 9.38 1.72 37.81
C ALA A 31 8.62 1.81 36.48
N ASN A 32 8.43 3.01 35.91
CA ASN A 32 7.94 3.15 34.54
C ASN A 32 9.10 2.84 33.57
N PRO A 33 9.01 1.77 32.76
CA PRO A 33 10.06 1.44 31.80
C PRO A 33 10.36 2.58 30.83
N ASP A 34 9.37 3.43 30.51
CA ASP A 34 9.54 4.55 29.57
C ASP A 34 10.44 5.66 30.14
N ASN A 35 10.55 5.76 31.47
CA ASN A 35 11.51 6.67 32.13
C ASN A 35 12.96 6.18 32.02
N GLN A 36 13.18 4.92 31.62
CA GLN A 36 14.53 4.37 31.38
C GLN A 36 15.02 4.61 29.95
N TYR A 37 14.16 5.10 29.05
CA TYR A 37 14.50 5.29 27.65
C TYR A 37 15.78 6.13 27.45
N ALA A 38 15.89 7.26 28.15
CA ALA A 38 17.06 8.14 28.04
C ALA A 38 18.37 7.44 28.45
N ALA A 39 18.33 6.63 29.52
CA ALA A 39 19.50 5.89 30.00
C ALA A 39 19.91 4.77 29.04
N LEU A 40 18.93 4.03 28.49
CA LEU A 40 19.20 2.97 27.51
C LEU A 40 19.68 3.56 26.17
N LEU A 41 19.12 4.69 25.74
CA LEU A 41 19.60 5.41 24.55
C LEU A 41 21.04 5.89 24.74
N ALA A 42 21.43 6.30 25.95
CA ALA A 42 22.82 6.62 26.27
C ALA A 42 23.74 5.40 26.16
N GLN A 43 23.33 4.23 26.67
CA GLN A 43 24.09 2.97 26.49
C GLN A 43 24.27 2.61 25.01
N TYR A 44 23.23 2.79 24.19
CA TYR A 44 23.32 2.59 22.75
C TYR A 44 24.34 3.55 22.11
N LYS A 45 24.31 4.84 22.48
CA LYS A 45 25.28 5.84 22.01
C LYS A 45 26.71 5.53 22.47
N GLN A 46 26.88 4.82 23.57
CA GLN A 46 28.18 4.33 24.08
C GLN A 46 28.64 3.02 23.41
N GLY A 47 27.88 2.47 22.47
CA GLY A 47 28.28 1.33 21.65
C GLY A 47 27.61 0.00 22.00
N LYS A 48 26.70 -0.03 22.98
CA LYS A 48 25.92 -1.25 23.26
C LYS A 48 24.96 -1.52 22.10
N LYS A 49 25.17 -2.64 21.39
CA LYS A 49 24.48 -2.96 20.13
C LYS A 49 23.97 -4.39 20.05
N ASP A 50 23.74 -5.03 21.19
CA ASP A 50 23.21 -6.39 21.21
C ASP A 50 21.83 -6.42 20.52
N PRO A 51 21.55 -7.38 19.62
CA PRO A 51 20.28 -7.43 18.87
C PRO A 51 19.01 -7.34 19.73
N ALA A 52 18.98 -8.06 20.85
CA ALA A 52 17.86 -8.03 21.78
C ALA A 52 17.70 -6.66 22.44
N PHE A 53 18.82 -6.01 22.76
CA PHE A 53 18.83 -4.65 23.32
C PHE A 53 18.34 -3.63 22.31
N ILE A 54 18.81 -3.66 21.06
CA ILE A 54 18.36 -2.76 19.99
C ILE A 54 16.86 -2.91 19.76
N ARG A 55 16.36 -4.15 19.68
CA ARG A 55 14.92 -4.43 19.51
C ARG A 55 14.09 -3.81 20.63
N SER A 56 14.46 -4.06 21.88
CA SER A 56 13.74 -3.52 23.03
C SER A 56 13.78 -1.98 23.04
N LEU A 57 14.95 -1.39 22.77
CA LEU A 57 15.10 0.06 22.71
C LEU A 57 14.29 0.69 21.57
N ALA A 58 14.19 0.04 20.41
CA ALA A 58 13.36 0.49 19.30
C ALA A 58 11.88 0.51 19.67
N GLN A 59 11.39 -0.52 20.36
CA GLN A 59 10.01 -0.58 20.84
C GLN A 59 9.73 0.51 21.88
N MET A 60 10.68 0.78 22.78
CA MET A 60 10.57 1.89 23.73
C MET A 60 10.53 3.23 23.02
N ALA A 61 11.37 3.45 22.01
CA ALA A 61 11.36 4.67 21.20
C ALA A 61 9.96 4.94 20.59
N VAL A 62 9.29 3.90 20.08
CA VAL A 62 7.90 4.00 19.59
C VAL A 62 6.93 4.42 20.69
N ARG A 63 7.03 3.82 21.89
CA ARG A 63 6.12 4.14 23.01
C ARG A 63 6.24 5.60 23.46
N VAL A 64 7.46 6.15 23.45
CA VAL A 64 7.70 7.56 23.78
C VAL A 64 7.59 8.50 22.57
N ASN A 65 7.09 8.00 21.44
CA ASN A 65 6.90 8.74 20.18
C ASN A 65 8.20 9.33 19.57
N ASP A 66 9.36 8.74 19.88
CA ASP A 66 10.65 9.05 19.26
C ASP A 66 10.82 8.26 17.95
N LYS A 67 10.17 8.76 16.89
CA LYS A 67 10.13 8.12 15.58
C LYS A 67 11.50 8.06 14.90
N GLU A 68 12.34 9.07 15.11
CA GLU A 68 13.67 9.14 14.51
C GLU A 68 14.57 8.02 15.06
N ASN A 69 14.63 7.88 16.38
CA ASN A 69 15.41 6.80 16.97
C ASN A 69 14.79 5.43 16.72
N ALA A 70 13.46 5.31 16.67
CA ALA A 70 12.79 4.07 16.28
C ALA A 70 13.26 3.59 14.88
N SER A 71 13.25 4.47 13.87
CA SER A 71 13.70 4.13 12.52
C SER A 71 15.21 3.83 12.48
N ARG A 72 16.03 4.64 13.16
CA ARG A 72 17.48 4.43 13.27
C ARG A 72 17.86 3.08 13.89
N LEU A 73 17.19 2.71 14.99
CA LEU A 73 17.43 1.45 15.69
C LEU A 73 16.97 0.24 14.86
N SER A 74 15.85 0.36 14.13
CA SER A 74 15.46 -0.66 13.16
C SER A 74 16.51 -0.86 12.07
N GLY A 75 17.07 0.24 11.54
CA GLY A 75 18.17 0.18 10.58
C GLY A 75 19.44 -0.47 11.13
N GLU A 76 19.78 -0.21 12.39
CA GLU A 76 20.88 -0.89 13.08
C GLU A 76 20.59 -2.39 13.22
N PHE A 77 19.37 -2.76 13.63
CA PHE A 77 18.95 -4.15 13.77
C PHE A 77 19.14 -4.94 12.47
N ILE A 78 18.70 -4.39 11.32
CA ILE A 78 18.86 -5.02 10.00
C ILE A 78 20.34 -5.26 9.67
N LYS A 79 21.24 -4.38 10.11
CA LYS A 79 22.68 -4.48 9.83
C LYS A 79 23.43 -5.45 10.75
N THR A 80 23.01 -5.57 12.00
CA THR A 80 23.78 -6.28 13.03
C THR A 80 23.24 -7.68 13.35
N VAL A 81 21.98 -7.97 13.05
CA VAL A 81 21.38 -9.29 13.31
C VAL A 81 21.81 -10.29 12.22
N PRO A 82 22.49 -11.39 12.57
CA PRO A 82 23.00 -12.35 11.58
C PRO A 82 21.90 -13.06 10.78
N ASP A 83 20.83 -13.49 11.46
CA ASP A 83 19.71 -14.17 10.84
C ASP A 83 18.47 -13.28 10.82
N LEU A 84 18.24 -12.58 9.72
CA LEU A 84 17.06 -11.73 9.55
C LEU A 84 15.80 -12.53 9.18
N TYR A 85 15.92 -13.79 8.78
CA TYR A 85 14.85 -14.55 8.12
C TYR A 85 14.12 -15.50 9.06
N THR A 86 13.90 -15.03 10.29
CA THR A 86 12.97 -15.65 11.23
C THR A 86 11.65 -14.88 11.23
N PRO A 87 10.50 -15.52 11.52
CA PRO A 87 9.21 -14.82 11.58
C PRO A 87 9.24 -13.59 12.50
N ALA A 88 9.84 -13.73 13.69
CA ALA A 88 9.94 -12.63 14.67
C ALA A 88 10.81 -11.46 14.16
N ASN A 89 11.90 -11.74 13.45
CA ASN A 89 12.79 -10.69 12.94
C ASN A 89 12.15 -9.94 11.77
N LEU A 90 11.50 -10.67 10.84
CA LEU A 90 10.81 -10.05 9.72
C LEU A 90 9.58 -9.25 10.16
N GLN A 91 8.81 -9.73 11.14
CA GLN A 91 7.72 -8.97 11.73
C GLN A 91 8.20 -7.68 12.40
N PHE A 92 9.30 -7.76 13.16
CA PHE A 92 9.94 -6.58 13.74
C PHE A 92 10.35 -5.58 12.65
N ILE A 93 11.06 -6.01 11.60
CA ILE A 93 11.47 -5.08 10.52
C ILE A 93 10.24 -4.48 9.84
N SER A 94 9.21 -5.27 9.55
CA SER A 94 7.96 -4.82 8.93
C SER A 94 7.26 -3.72 9.73
N GLN A 95 7.21 -3.85 11.06
CA GLN A 95 6.58 -2.88 11.96
C GLN A 95 7.20 -1.48 11.85
N PHE A 96 8.53 -1.41 11.66
CA PHE A 96 9.28 -0.16 11.59
C PHE A 96 9.53 0.32 10.15
N THR A 97 8.92 -0.33 9.17
CA THR A 97 9.06 0.01 7.75
C THR A 97 7.74 0.56 7.25
N ASN A 98 7.56 1.88 7.24
CA ASN A 98 6.29 2.51 6.86
C ASN A 98 6.45 3.58 5.77
N SER A 99 7.69 3.91 5.40
CA SER A 99 8.02 4.86 4.34
C SER A 99 9.11 4.31 3.42
N VAL A 100 9.18 4.80 2.18
CA VAL A 100 10.21 4.43 1.19
C VAL A 100 11.63 4.79 1.65
N ILE A 101 11.76 5.75 2.58
CA ILE A 101 13.04 6.14 3.19
C ILE A 101 13.43 5.27 4.38
N ASP A 102 12.52 4.43 4.91
CA ASP A 102 12.85 3.58 6.05
C ASP A 102 13.87 2.51 5.65
N PRO A 103 14.85 2.19 6.52
CA PRO A 103 15.89 1.19 6.21
C PRO A 103 15.34 -0.17 5.78
N GLY A 104 14.21 -0.58 6.35
CA GLY A 104 13.59 -1.86 6.01
C GLY A 104 12.89 -1.87 4.66
N PHE A 105 12.60 -0.72 4.04
CA PHE A 105 11.91 -0.69 2.75
C PHE A 105 12.75 -1.35 1.65
N GLN A 106 14.01 -0.94 1.53
CA GLN A 106 14.95 -1.54 0.58
C GLN A 106 15.23 -3.01 0.89
N PHE A 107 15.23 -3.40 2.17
CA PHE A 107 15.35 -4.79 2.57
C PHE A 107 14.16 -5.61 2.06
N PHE A 108 12.92 -5.14 2.27
CA PHE A 108 11.72 -5.79 1.75
C PHE A 108 11.69 -5.84 0.22
N LEU A 109 11.99 -4.70 -0.44
CA LEU A 109 11.98 -4.58 -1.90
C LEU A 109 12.91 -5.57 -2.59
N LYS A 110 14.12 -5.78 -2.05
CA LYS A 110 15.14 -6.63 -2.68
C LYS A 110 15.03 -8.11 -2.33
N ASN A 111 14.39 -8.45 -1.21
CA ASN A 111 14.37 -9.81 -0.67
C ASN A 111 12.98 -10.45 -0.65
N ARG A 112 12.05 -9.96 -1.48
CA ARG A 112 10.62 -10.36 -1.50
C ARG A 112 10.41 -11.88 -1.44
N THR A 113 11.03 -12.63 -2.34
CA THR A 113 10.90 -14.10 -2.39
C THR A 113 11.34 -14.80 -1.10
N ARG A 114 12.45 -14.36 -0.50
CA ARG A 114 12.98 -14.99 0.71
C ARG A 114 12.17 -14.62 1.95
N ILE A 115 11.62 -13.40 1.98
CA ILE A 115 10.71 -12.96 3.04
C ILE A 115 9.39 -13.71 2.93
N ASP A 116 8.83 -13.85 1.73
CA ASP A 116 7.57 -14.56 1.49
C ASP A 116 7.68 -16.06 1.84
N ALA A 117 8.84 -16.67 1.65
CA ALA A 117 9.09 -18.04 2.10
C ALA A 117 8.97 -18.24 3.62
N VAL A 118 9.06 -17.16 4.41
CA VAL A 118 8.99 -17.18 5.88
C VAL A 118 7.66 -16.62 6.38
N LEU A 119 7.19 -15.51 5.83
CA LEU A 119 5.96 -14.83 6.27
C LEU A 119 4.69 -15.33 5.57
N GLY A 120 4.83 -16.06 4.47
CA GLY A 120 3.74 -16.45 3.60
C GLY A 120 3.77 -15.70 2.27
N GLN A 121 3.14 -16.30 1.27
CA GLN A 121 3.14 -15.79 -0.10
C GLN A 121 2.64 -14.34 -0.17
N ASN A 122 3.33 -13.52 -0.96
CA ASN A 122 2.95 -12.16 -1.31
C ASN A 122 2.99 -11.12 -0.17
N GLN A 123 3.46 -11.48 1.04
CA GLN A 123 3.48 -10.57 2.18
C GLN A 123 4.44 -9.39 1.98
N ALA A 124 5.63 -9.66 1.44
CA ALA A 124 6.63 -8.63 1.18
C ALA A 124 6.20 -7.69 0.06
N GLU A 125 5.64 -8.24 -1.02
CA GLU A 125 5.12 -7.48 -2.16
C GLU A 125 4.01 -6.51 -1.70
N LEU A 126 3.02 -7.01 -0.96
CA LEU A 126 1.92 -6.18 -0.43
C LEU A 126 2.42 -5.07 0.48
N LYS A 127 3.41 -5.34 1.34
CA LYS A 127 4.03 -4.33 2.21
C LYS A 127 4.72 -3.24 1.40
N VAL A 128 5.52 -3.63 0.40
CA VAL A 128 6.22 -2.70 -0.49
C VAL A 128 5.23 -1.84 -1.29
N MET A 129 4.25 -2.46 -1.94
CA MET A 129 3.22 -1.75 -2.70
C MET A 129 2.44 -0.76 -1.84
N SER A 130 2.07 -1.15 -0.62
CA SER A 130 1.36 -0.27 0.32
C SER A 130 2.15 0.99 0.63
N ILE A 131 3.46 0.85 0.88
CA ILE A 131 4.35 1.98 1.16
C ILE A 131 4.54 2.87 -0.06
N ILE A 132 4.79 2.30 -1.24
CA ILE A 132 4.92 3.06 -2.50
C ILE A 132 3.65 3.85 -2.75
N PHE A 133 2.47 3.24 -2.58
CA PHE A 133 1.20 3.94 -2.73
C PHE A 133 1.11 5.14 -1.79
N GLN A 134 1.41 4.94 -0.51
CA GLN A 134 1.24 5.97 0.52
C GLN A 134 2.18 7.16 0.33
N ASP A 135 3.44 6.90 -0.03
CA ASP A 135 4.47 7.95 -0.11
C ASP A 135 4.51 8.61 -1.49
N GLU A 136 4.31 7.83 -2.56
CA GLU A 136 4.65 8.26 -3.93
C GLU A 136 3.43 8.47 -4.82
N ILE A 137 2.25 7.94 -4.46
CA ILE A 137 1.05 8.04 -5.31
C ILE A 137 -0.05 8.86 -4.61
N MET A 138 -0.34 8.52 -3.35
CA MET A 138 -1.44 9.11 -2.59
C MET A 138 -1.37 10.65 -2.51
N PRO A 139 -0.21 11.27 -2.23
CA PRO A 139 -0.12 12.73 -2.15
C PRO A 139 -0.52 13.43 -3.46
N PHE A 140 -0.29 12.78 -4.61
CA PHE A 140 -0.57 13.35 -5.92
C PHE A 140 -2.03 13.19 -6.33
N ILE A 141 -2.66 12.07 -5.98
CA ILE A 141 -4.06 11.81 -6.34
C ILE A 141 -5.07 12.35 -5.32
N ALA A 142 -4.62 12.70 -4.10
CA ALA A 142 -5.49 13.27 -3.06
C ALA A 142 -5.82 14.76 -3.30
N SER A 143 -5.03 15.46 -4.14
CA SER A 143 -5.31 16.85 -4.50
C SER A 143 -6.57 16.93 -5.38
N GLN A 144 -7.56 17.72 -4.98
CA GLN A 144 -8.86 17.80 -5.68
C GLN A 144 -8.81 18.63 -6.97
N ASP A 145 -7.73 19.39 -7.17
CA ASP A 145 -7.68 20.43 -8.20
C ASP A 145 -6.96 20.01 -9.49
N ASN A 146 -6.39 18.80 -9.55
CA ASN A 146 -5.60 18.36 -10.71
C ASN A 146 -5.89 16.91 -11.12
N THR A 147 -6.10 16.71 -12.43
CA THR A 147 -6.00 15.38 -13.03
C THR A 147 -4.54 14.90 -12.94
N PRO A 148 -4.26 13.72 -12.35
CA PRO A 148 -2.89 13.24 -12.23
C PRO A 148 -2.23 13.04 -13.59
N ASN A 149 -0.98 13.49 -13.74
CA ASN A 149 -0.17 13.19 -14.92
C ASN A 149 0.41 11.77 -14.83
N TRP A 150 -0.42 10.78 -15.12
CA TRP A 150 -0.08 9.36 -14.99
C TRP A 150 1.22 8.96 -15.72
N THR A 151 1.45 9.48 -16.93
CA THR A 151 2.64 9.14 -17.73
C THR A 151 3.95 9.56 -17.07
N MET A 152 3.97 10.71 -16.38
CA MET A 152 5.17 11.14 -15.63
C MET A 152 5.44 10.21 -14.45
N PHE A 153 4.41 9.80 -13.72
CA PHE A 153 4.53 8.90 -12.57
C PHE A 153 5.02 7.52 -12.96
N GLU A 154 4.51 6.97 -14.06
CA GLU A 154 4.85 5.63 -14.52
C GLU A 154 6.35 5.42 -14.61
N LYS A 155 7.04 6.26 -15.37
CA LYS A 155 8.49 6.14 -15.56
C LYS A 155 9.24 6.26 -14.24
N HIS A 156 8.84 7.19 -13.38
CA HIS A 156 9.48 7.42 -12.09
C HIS A 156 9.35 6.20 -11.16
N ILE A 157 8.12 5.73 -10.96
CA ILE A 157 7.79 4.62 -10.07
C ILE A 157 8.44 3.31 -10.53
N ILE A 158 8.37 3.01 -11.83
CA ILE A 158 8.97 1.79 -12.40
C ILE A 158 10.49 1.83 -12.27
N THR A 159 11.12 2.98 -12.52
CA THR A 159 12.58 3.13 -12.39
C THR A 159 13.07 2.89 -10.96
N LEU A 160 12.33 3.39 -9.96
CA LEU A 160 12.73 3.27 -8.56
C LEU A 160 12.41 1.91 -7.95
N TYR A 161 11.28 1.30 -8.33
CA TYR A 161 10.69 0.19 -7.59
C TYR A 161 10.44 -1.08 -8.41
N GLY A 162 10.61 -1.04 -9.73
CA GLY A 162 10.42 -2.19 -10.62
C GLY A 162 8.99 -2.73 -10.59
N ASP A 163 8.84 -4.06 -10.63
CA ASP A 163 7.55 -4.73 -10.72
C ASP A 163 6.50 -4.32 -9.67
N PRO A 164 6.81 -4.22 -8.35
CA PRO A 164 5.84 -3.74 -7.36
C PRO A 164 5.38 -2.32 -7.64
N GLY A 165 6.30 -1.47 -8.11
CA GLY A 165 6.00 -0.10 -8.48
C GLY A 165 5.01 -0.04 -9.64
N GLU A 166 5.28 -0.80 -10.70
CA GLU A 166 4.37 -0.90 -11.85
C GLU A 166 3.00 -1.45 -11.43
N GLU A 167 2.96 -2.52 -10.63
CA GLU A 167 1.72 -3.14 -10.19
C GLU A 167 0.84 -2.14 -9.43
N ILE A 168 1.40 -1.44 -8.44
CA ILE A 168 0.63 -0.50 -7.63
C ILE A 168 0.25 0.76 -8.42
N TYR A 169 1.11 1.21 -9.34
CA TYR A 169 0.80 2.32 -10.25
C TYR A 169 -0.41 1.98 -11.12
N LEU A 170 -0.41 0.84 -11.82
CA LEU A 170 -1.50 0.44 -12.69
C LEU A 170 -2.80 0.25 -11.91
N LYS A 171 -2.72 -0.41 -10.74
CA LYS A 171 -3.87 -0.58 -9.84
C LYS A 171 -4.45 0.75 -9.38
N ALA A 172 -3.60 1.68 -8.94
CA ALA A 172 -4.02 2.99 -8.47
C ALA A 172 -4.64 3.82 -9.60
N ARG A 173 -4.04 3.80 -10.79
CA ARG A 173 -4.58 4.47 -11.99
C ARG A 173 -5.93 3.92 -12.37
N ALA A 174 -6.11 2.60 -12.42
CA ALA A 174 -7.40 1.99 -12.73
C ALA A 174 -8.48 2.41 -11.73
N LEU A 175 -8.21 2.29 -10.42
CA LEU A 175 -9.18 2.63 -9.37
C LEU A 175 -9.50 4.14 -9.31
N TYR A 176 -8.49 5.00 -9.46
CA TYR A 176 -8.71 6.44 -9.50
C TYR A 176 -9.55 6.83 -10.72
N SER A 177 -9.19 6.32 -11.90
CA SER A 177 -9.89 6.65 -13.15
C SER A 177 -11.35 6.21 -13.10
N LEU A 178 -11.60 5.02 -12.55
CA LEU A 178 -12.93 4.52 -12.29
C LEU A 178 -13.74 5.47 -11.38
N ASN A 179 -13.16 5.90 -10.27
CA ASN A 179 -13.84 6.81 -9.33
C ASN A 179 -14.17 8.18 -9.93
N ASN A 180 -13.47 8.57 -11.00
CA ASN A 180 -13.65 9.83 -11.71
C ASN A 180 -14.38 9.67 -13.06
N ASN A 181 -14.88 8.48 -13.40
CA ASN A 181 -15.49 8.15 -14.69
C ASN A 181 -14.58 8.41 -15.90
N ASP A 182 -13.26 8.36 -15.69
CA ASP A 182 -12.26 8.52 -16.75
C ASP A 182 -12.00 7.17 -17.44
N TRP A 183 -12.89 6.84 -18.37
CA TRP A 183 -12.84 5.56 -19.09
C TRP A 183 -11.55 5.39 -19.90
N ASN A 184 -10.96 6.47 -20.43
CA ASN A 184 -9.74 6.39 -21.22
C ASN A 184 -8.55 5.95 -20.35
N ASN A 185 -8.37 6.58 -19.18
CA ASN A 185 -7.30 6.19 -18.26
C ASN A 185 -7.57 4.85 -17.58
N PHE A 186 -8.84 4.51 -17.32
CA PHE A 186 -9.19 3.17 -16.83
C PHE A 186 -8.77 2.10 -17.83
N SER A 187 -9.16 2.26 -19.11
CA SER A 187 -8.79 1.33 -20.19
C SER A 187 -7.29 1.19 -20.38
N ALA A 188 -6.55 2.30 -20.34
CA ALA A 188 -5.09 2.28 -20.47
C ALA A 188 -4.38 1.54 -19.32
N ALA A 189 -4.99 1.46 -18.13
CA ALA A 189 -4.36 0.88 -16.94
C ALA A 189 -4.80 -0.56 -16.65
N ILE A 190 -6.08 -0.88 -16.90
CA ILE A 190 -6.65 -2.15 -16.41
C ILE A 190 -6.17 -3.36 -17.21
N ASP A 191 -6.05 -3.23 -18.54
CA ASP A 191 -5.57 -4.30 -19.41
C ASP A 191 -4.15 -4.77 -19.03
N PRO A 192 -3.13 -3.90 -18.96
CA PRO A 192 -1.79 -4.32 -18.55
C PRO A 192 -1.75 -4.83 -17.11
N TYR A 193 -2.56 -4.25 -16.20
CA TYR A 193 -2.63 -4.72 -14.81
C TYR A 193 -3.10 -6.17 -14.73
N ILE A 194 -4.21 -6.50 -15.39
CA ILE A 194 -4.77 -7.85 -15.38
C ILE A 194 -3.85 -8.83 -16.10
N MET A 195 -3.30 -8.45 -17.26
CA MET A 195 -2.42 -9.32 -18.04
C MET A 195 -1.14 -9.70 -17.28
N LYS A 196 -0.52 -8.75 -16.57
CA LYS A 196 0.76 -8.97 -15.88
C LYS A 196 0.61 -9.48 -14.45
N TYR A 197 -0.43 -9.04 -13.74
CA TYR A 197 -0.56 -9.28 -12.29
C TYR A 197 -1.83 -10.04 -11.89
N GLY A 198 -2.77 -10.26 -12.81
CA GLY A 198 -4.10 -10.81 -12.53
C GLY A 198 -4.10 -12.14 -11.76
N GLU A 199 -3.11 -13.02 -11.97
CA GLU A 199 -2.99 -14.30 -11.27
C GLU A 199 -2.83 -14.14 -9.74
N LYS A 200 -2.22 -13.04 -9.29
CA LYS A 200 -1.99 -12.74 -7.86
C LYS A 200 -3.15 -11.97 -7.22
N VAL A 201 -4.07 -11.47 -8.03
CA VAL A 201 -5.15 -10.59 -7.59
C VAL A 201 -6.32 -11.42 -7.08
N SER A 202 -6.91 -11.00 -5.96
CA SER A 202 -8.03 -11.74 -5.39
C SER A 202 -9.23 -11.77 -6.34
N PRO A 203 -10.01 -12.86 -6.36
CA PRO A 203 -11.21 -12.97 -7.20
C PRO A 203 -12.20 -11.83 -7.02
N ASN A 204 -12.31 -11.28 -5.80
CA ASN A 204 -13.19 -10.14 -5.52
C ASN A 204 -12.77 -8.87 -6.26
N VAL A 205 -11.46 -8.60 -6.33
CA VAL A 205 -10.92 -7.43 -7.05
C VAL A 205 -11.03 -7.66 -8.57
N LEU A 206 -10.72 -8.87 -9.06
CA LEU A 206 -10.92 -9.21 -10.47
C LEU A 206 -12.38 -9.08 -10.90
N ASN A 207 -13.31 -9.54 -10.07
CA ASN A 207 -14.74 -9.40 -10.32
C ASN A 207 -15.19 -7.94 -10.35
N LEU A 208 -14.67 -7.10 -9.44
CA LEU A 208 -14.94 -5.67 -9.45
C LEU A 208 -14.53 -5.05 -10.80
N PHE A 209 -13.31 -5.36 -11.26
CA PHE A 209 -12.84 -4.89 -12.56
C PHE A 209 -13.68 -5.45 -13.72
N GLY A 210 -14.01 -6.74 -13.72
CA GLY A 210 -14.86 -7.35 -14.73
C GLY A 210 -16.21 -6.64 -14.87
N VAL A 211 -16.87 -6.31 -13.76
CA VAL A 211 -18.14 -5.54 -13.78
C VAL A 211 -17.96 -4.17 -14.45
N PHE A 212 -16.87 -3.46 -14.17
CA PHE A 212 -16.61 -2.16 -14.80
C PHE A 212 -16.13 -2.26 -16.24
N MET A 213 -15.45 -3.35 -16.61
CA MET A 213 -15.13 -3.63 -17.99
C MET A 213 -16.40 -3.83 -18.83
N SER A 214 -17.38 -4.56 -18.30
CA SER A 214 -18.70 -4.73 -18.96
C SER A 214 -19.46 -3.40 -19.06
N ALA A 215 -19.46 -2.58 -18.00
CA ALA A 215 -20.04 -1.24 -18.06
C ALA A 215 -19.38 -0.34 -19.13
N ASN A 216 -18.06 -0.45 -19.31
CA ASN A 216 -17.35 0.25 -20.38
C ASN A 216 -17.70 -0.31 -21.77
N ALA A 217 -17.86 -1.62 -21.91
CA ALA A 217 -18.30 -2.26 -23.15
C ALA A 217 -19.66 -1.72 -23.61
N GLU A 218 -20.66 -1.67 -22.71
CA GLU A 218 -21.97 -1.08 -23.00
C GLU A 218 -21.87 0.38 -23.47
N ARG A 219 -20.99 1.17 -22.84
CA ARG A 219 -20.74 2.55 -23.26
C ARG A 219 -20.15 2.61 -24.67
N LEU A 220 -19.15 1.80 -24.96
CA LEU A 220 -18.51 1.73 -26.28
C LEU A 220 -19.52 1.29 -27.36
N TYR A 221 -20.38 0.34 -27.02
CA TYR A 221 -21.44 -0.14 -27.90
C TYR A 221 -22.40 0.98 -28.30
N LYS A 222 -22.88 1.76 -27.32
CA LYS A 222 -23.75 2.94 -27.54
C LYS A 222 -23.07 4.04 -28.37
N LEU A 223 -21.75 4.08 -28.42
CA LEU A 223 -20.96 5.00 -29.24
C LEU A 223 -20.70 4.48 -30.66
N GLY A 224 -21.30 3.35 -31.05
CA GLY A 224 -21.09 2.71 -32.35
C GLY A 224 -19.74 1.97 -32.46
N LYS A 225 -19.01 1.80 -31.36
CA LYS A 225 -17.72 1.12 -31.33
C LYS A 225 -17.89 -0.38 -31.04
N THR A 226 -18.73 -1.05 -31.82
CA THR A 226 -19.19 -2.42 -31.55
C THR A 226 -18.05 -3.42 -31.39
N LYS A 227 -17.00 -3.33 -32.22
CA LYS A 227 -15.85 -4.24 -32.11
C LYS A 227 -15.12 -4.09 -30.76
N GLU A 228 -14.82 -2.86 -30.35
CA GLU A 228 -14.18 -2.59 -29.07
C GLU A 228 -15.08 -3.04 -27.90
N ALA A 229 -16.39 -2.80 -27.99
CA ALA A 229 -17.34 -3.25 -26.98
C ALA A 229 -17.31 -4.77 -26.78
N ILE A 230 -17.37 -5.55 -27.86
CA ILE A 230 -17.32 -7.02 -27.82
C ILE A 230 -16.03 -7.50 -27.14
N GLU A 231 -14.88 -6.94 -27.50
CA GLU A 231 -13.59 -7.31 -26.89
C GLU A 231 -13.57 -7.05 -25.38
N TRP A 232 -14.16 -5.94 -24.94
CA TRP A 232 -14.28 -5.58 -23.52
C TRP A 232 -15.23 -6.50 -22.75
N GLU A 233 -16.36 -6.85 -23.35
CA GLU A 233 -17.36 -7.73 -22.75
C GLU A 233 -16.82 -9.18 -22.62
N GLU A 234 -16.05 -9.65 -23.60
CA GLU A 234 -15.36 -10.94 -23.54
C GLU A 234 -14.32 -10.99 -22.40
N LYS A 235 -13.53 -9.92 -22.24
CA LYS A 235 -12.60 -9.80 -21.10
C LYS A 235 -13.34 -9.77 -19.77
N ALA A 236 -14.44 -9.01 -19.69
CA ALA A 236 -15.28 -8.95 -18.49
C ALA A 236 -15.78 -10.35 -18.10
N LEU A 237 -16.25 -11.15 -19.06
CA LEU A 237 -16.77 -12.50 -18.85
C LEU A 237 -15.76 -13.44 -18.20
N VAL A 238 -14.47 -13.29 -18.50
CA VAL A 238 -13.39 -14.10 -17.91
C VAL A 238 -13.16 -13.73 -16.44
N LEU A 239 -13.37 -12.47 -16.07
CA LEU A 239 -12.99 -11.92 -14.77
C LEU A 239 -14.09 -11.98 -13.72
N VAL A 240 -15.35 -11.93 -14.15
CA VAL A 240 -16.48 -11.93 -13.22
C VAL A 240 -16.72 -13.31 -12.60
N VAL A 241 -17.29 -13.32 -11.40
CA VAL A 241 -17.75 -14.56 -10.76
C VAL A 241 -18.94 -15.16 -11.50
N GLU A 242 -19.17 -16.47 -11.34
CA GLU A 242 -20.24 -17.23 -12.01
C GLU A 242 -21.62 -16.57 -11.94
N LYS A 243 -21.96 -15.95 -10.80
CA LYS A 243 -23.24 -15.24 -10.61
C LYS A 243 -23.49 -14.15 -11.67
N ASN A 244 -22.45 -13.47 -12.13
CA ASN A 244 -22.54 -12.33 -13.04
C ASN A 244 -22.40 -12.75 -14.52
N LYS A 245 -21.88 -13.94 -14.80
CA LYS A 245 -21.64 -14.43 -16.18
C LYS A 245 -22.90 -14.48 -17.06
N PRO A 246 -24.09 -14.87 -16.57
CA PRO A 246 -25.28 -14.93 -17.42
C PRO A 246 -25.66 -13.59 -18.05
N ALA A 247 -25.63 -12.50 -17.28
CA ALA A 247 -25.97 -11.17 -17.78
C ALA A 247 -24.99 -10.70 -18.87
N ILE A 248 -23.69 -10.88 -18.62
CA ILE A 248 -22.62 -10.53 -19.56
C ILE A 248 -22.72 -11.36 -20.85
N LYS A 249 -23.05 -12.66 -20.75
CA LYS A 249 -23.27 -13.51 -21.94
C LYS A 249 -24.42 -13.01 -22.80
N VAL A 250 -25.54 -12.61 -22.19
CA VAL A 250 -26.69 -12.07 -22.94
C VAL A 250 -26.29 -10.78 -23.67
N ALA A 251 -25.67 -9.84 -22.96
CA ALA A 251 -25.20 -8.59 -23.56
C ALA A 251 -24.21 -8.83 -24.71
N LEU A 252 -23.29 -9.79 -24.54
CA LEU A 252 -22.32 -10.15 -25.57
C LEU A 252 -22.98 -10.71 -26.84
N GLU A 253 -24.01 -11.55 -26.70
CA GLU A 253 -24.74 -12.09 -27.86
C GLU A 253 -25.58 -11.01 -28.57
N GLU A 254 -26.20 -10.10 -27.82
CA GLU A 254 -26.89 -8.92 -28.38
C GLU A 254 -25.93 -8.06 -29.20
N MET A 255 -24.76 -7.70 -28.65
CA MET A 255 -23.73 -6.94 -29.36
C MET A 255 -23.23 -7.62 -30.63
N LYS A 256 -23.21 -8.96 -30.67
CA LYS A 256 -22.75 -9.76 -31.83
C LYS A 256 -23.78 -9.84 -32.95
N THR A 257 -25.06 -9.66 -32.65
CA THR A 257 -26.18 -9.90 -33.58
C THR A 257 -26.66 -8.63 -34.27
N GLU A 258 -26.54 -7.46 -33.66
CA GLU A 258 -26.99 -6.16 -34.19
C GLU A 258 -26.01 -5.51 -35.21
N LYS A 259 -25.50 -6.29 -36.18
CA LYS A 259 -24.59 -5.78 -37.23
C LYS A 259 -25.23 -4.82 -38.23
#